data_AF-A0A023B7U7-F1
#
_entry.id   AF-A0A023B7U7-F1
#
_cell.length_a   1.000
_cell.length_b   1.000
_cell.length_c   1.000
_cell.angle_alpha   90.00
_cell.angle_beta   90.00
_cell.angle_gamma   90.00
#
_symmetry.space_group_name_H-M   'P 1'
#
loop_
_entity.id
_entity.type
_entity.pdbx_description
1 polymer ?
#
loop_
_entity_poly.entity_id
_entity_poly.type
_entity_poly.pdbx_seq_one_letter_code
_entity_poly.pdbx_strand_id
1 'polypeptide(L)'
;ASRFCLDCVMQLKATQYNKFVNDCVNSSCERSMRRLMESGPPIYLHDEHGFPLAKDFSPVWLKYKDINNETIVETSRLTNAPIGDERLAVWNELKQFVPFQETHGT
;
A
#
# COMPACT_ATOMS: atom_id res chain seq x y z
N ALA A 1 6.79 13.71 -12.75
CA ALA A 1 6.41 12.53 -13.56
C ALA A 1 6.94 11.27 -12.87
N SER A 2 6.27 10.12 -13.02
CA SER A 2 6.78 8.85 -12.51
C SER A 2 8.10 8.47 -13.20
N ARG A 3 8.97 7.73 -12.51
CA ARG A 3 10.18 7.13 -13.11
C ARG A 3 9.97 5.73 -13.67
N PHE A 4 8.74 5.20 -13.59
CA PHE A 4 8.39 3.88 -14.06
C PHE A 4 7.58 3.93 -15.35
N CYS A 5 7.69 2.88 -16.18
CA CYS A 5 6.79 2.69 -17.31
C CYS A 5 5.38 2.31 -16.82
N LEU A 6 4.38 2.49 -17.69
CA LEU A 6 2.97 2.25 -17.37
C LEU A 6 2.74 0.84 -16.80
N ASP A 7 3.32 -0.19 -17.41
CA ASP A 7 3.14 -1.58 -16.99
C ASP A 7 3.65 -1.81 -15.55
N CYS A 8 4.80 -1.24 -15.21
CA CYS A 8 5.33 -1.28 -13.84
C CYS A 8 4.39 -0.56 -12.86
N VAL A 9 3.83 0.59 -13.25
CA VAL A 9 2.85 1.31 -12.40
C VAL A 9 1.60 0.46 -12.18
N MET A 10 1.08 -0.17 -13.22
CA MET A 10 -0.09 -1.04 -13.14
C MET A 10 0.15 -2.27 -12.29
N GLN A 11 1.32 -2.89 -12.43
CA GLN A 11 1.72 -4.02 -11.61
C GLN A 11 1.84 -3.63 -10.13
N LEU A 12 2.45 -2.47 -9.83
CA LEU A 12 2.54 -1.97 -8.46
C LEU A 12 1.13 -1.71 -7.88
N LYS A 13 0.22 -1.08 -8.64
CA LYS A 13 -1.17 -0.87 -8.22
C LYS A 13 -1.90 -2.18 -7.90
N ALA A 14 -1.69 -3.21 -8.72
CA ALA A 14 -2.34 -4.50 -8.57
C ALA A 14 -1.81 -5.34 -7.40
N THR A 15 -0.57 -5.11 -6.97
CA THR A 15 0.14 -6.02 -6.05
C THR A 15 0.42 -5.45 -4.68
N GLN A 16 0.60 -4.13 -4.53
CA GLN A 16 1.11 -3.52 -3.30
C GLN A 16 0.19 -3.77 -2.09
N TYR A 17 -1.13 -3.73 -2.27
CA TYR A 17 -2.07 -4.03 -1.19
C TYR A 17 -2.02 -5.51 -0.77
N ASN A 18 -2.07 -6.44 -1.72
CA ASN A 18 -2.01 -7.88 -1.43
C ASN A 18 -0.67 -8.26 -0.77
N LYS A 19 0.42 -7.60 -1.20
CA LYS A 19 1.73 -7.76 -0.57
C LYS A 19 1.70 -7.31 0.89
N PHE A 20 1.11 -6.15 1.19
CA PHE A 20 0.94 -5.70 2.58
C PHE A 20 0.19 -6.73 3.44
N VAL A 21 -0.91 -7.28 2.95
CA VAL A 21 -1.68 -8.31 3.68
C VAL A 21 -0.83 -9.56 3.89
N ASN A 22 -0.17 -10.03 2.84
CA ASN A 22 0.73 -11.19 2.91
C ASN A 22 1.88 -10.97 3.90
N ASP A 23 2.48 -9.78 3.91
CA ASP A 23 3.56 -9.43 4.82
C ASP A 23 3.05 -9.34 6.27
N CYS A 24 1.84 -8.83 6.50
CA CYS A 24 1.21 -8.85 7.83
C CYS A 24 0.95 -10.26 8.35
N VAL A 25 0.54 -11.20 7.48
CA VAL A 25 0.24 -12.58 7.90
C VAL A 25 1.52 -13.42 8.08
N ASN A 26 2.54 -13.20 7.26
CA ASN A 26 3.71 -14.07 7.20
C ASN A 26 5.00 -13.49 7.80
N SER A 27 5.02 -12.21 8.20
CA SER A 27 6.24 -11.60 8.74
C SER A 27 6.66 -12.23 10.06
N SER A 28 7.80 -12.91 10.06
CA SER A 28 8.46 -13.45 11.26
C SER A 28 9.38 -12.44 11.95
N CYS A 29 9.61 -11.25 11.35
CA CYS A 29 10.46 -10.22 11.90
C CYS A 29 9.64 -9.16 12.65
N GLU A 30 9.89 -9.02 13.95
CA GLU A 30 9.22 -8.04 14.81
C GLU A 30 9.35 -6.60 14.28
N ARG A 31 10.54 -6.21 13.81
CA ARG A 31 10.79 -4.87 13.27
C ARG A 31 9.96 -4.59 12.01
N SER A 32 9.83 -5.58 11.14
CA SER A 32 9.00 -5.48 9.93
C SER A 32 7.53 -5.42 10.30
N MET A 33 7.08 -6.26 11.22
CA MET A 33 5.72 -6.26 11.74
C MET A 33 5.34 -4.91 12.34
N ARG A 34 6.19 -4.35 13.20
CA ARG A 34 5.98 -3.03 13.80
C ARG A 34 5.82 -1.93 12.75
N ARG A 35 6.66 -1.92 11.72
CA ARG A 35 6.56 -0.95 10.62
C ARG A 35 5.25 -1.09 9.83
N LEU A 36 4.83 -2.33 9.55
CA LEU A 36 3.56 -2.60 8.86
C LEU A 36 2.36 -2.12 9.70
N MET A 37 2.42 -2.32 11.02
CA MET A 37 1.37 -1.86 11.93
C MET A 37 1.35 -0.34 12.07
N GLU A 38 2.50 0.32 12.11
CA GLU A 38 2.60 1.78 12.12
C GLU A 38 2.07 2.40 10.81
N SER A 39 2.29 1.75 9.65
CA SER A 39 1.79 2.25 8.36
C SER A 39 0.30 1.97 8.12
N GLY A 40 -0.20 0.84 8.64
CA GLY A 40 -1.53 0.33 8.35
C GLY A 40 -1.74 -0.03 6.87
N PRO A 41 -2.96 -0.45 6.48
CA PRO A 41 -3.23 -0.90 5.11
C PRO A 41 -3.08 0.25 4.10
N PRO A 42 -2.27 0.09 3.05
CA PRO A 42 -2.05 1.16 2.08
C PRO A 42 -3.30 1.35 1.20
N ILE A 43 -3.63 2.61 0.90
CA ILE A 43 -4.76 2.98 0.00
C ILE A 43 -4.25 3.37 -1.38
N TYR A 44 -3.13 4.09 -1.41
CA TYR A 44 -2.55 4.67 -2.63
C TYR A 44 -1.16 4.11 -2.86
N LEU A 45 -0.77 4.13 -4.13
CA LEU A 45 0.54 3.76 -4.60
C LEU A 45 1.63 4.57 -3.89
N HIS A 46 2.59 3.89 -3.29
CA HIS A 46 3.76 4.51 -2.66
C HIS A 46 5.05 3.88 -3.19
N ASP A 47 5.95 4.72 -3.69
CA ASP A 47 7.35 4.37 -3.99
C ASP A 47 8.17 5.67 -3.95
N GLU A 48 9.15 5.75 -3.05
CA GLU A 48 9.94 6.97 -2.85
C GLU A 48 10.79 7.35 -4.07
N HIS A 49 11.17 6.36 -4.88
CA HIS A 49 12.04 6.55 -6.04
C HIS A 49 11.22 6.72 -7.32
N GLY A 50 10.16 5.94 -7.47
CA GLY A 50 9.26 5.92 -8.61
C GLY A 50 8.22 7.05 -8.60
N PHE A 51 7.75 7.43 -7.42
CA PHE A 51 6.70 8.44 -7.21
C PHE A 51 7.11 9.45 -6.13
N PRO A 52 8.12 10.30 -6.37
CA PRO A 52 8.59 11.28 -5.40
C PRO A 52 7.52 12.34 -5.01
N LEU A 53 6.44 12.45 -5.77
CA LEU A 53 5.29 13.32 -5.49
C LEU A 53 4.22 12.64 -4.60
N ALA A 54 4.23 11.31 -4.49
CA ALA A 54 3.33 10.54 -3.65
C ALA A 54 3.87 10.42 -2.21
N LYS A 55 4.33 11.55 -1.65
CA LYS A 55 4.76 11.62 -0.26
C LYS A 55 3.56 11.50 0.67
N ASP A 56 3.81 10.98 1.87
CA ASP A 56 2.85 10.90 2.97
C ASP A 56 1.54 10.18 2.61
N PHE A 57 1.62 9.16 1.76
CA PHE A 57 0.48 8.34 1.32
C PHE A 57 -0.67 9.16 0.71
N SER A 58 -0.36 10.32 0.14
CA SER A 58 -1.35 11.16 -0.52
C SER A 58 -1.74 10.62 -1.89
N PRO A 59 -3.01 10.75 -2.32
CA PRO A 59 -3.41 10.39 -3.67
C PRO A 59 -2.67 11.25 -4.69
N VAL A 60 -2.03 10.59 -5.65
CA VAL A 60 -1.55 11.22 -6.88
C VAL A 60 -2.42 10.82 -8.07
N TRP A 61 -2.52 11.71 -9.05
CA TRP A 61 -3.18 11.44 -10.33
C TRP A 61 -2.18 10.84 -11.31
N LEU A 62 -2.58 9.74 -11.94
CA LEU A 62 -1.85 9.08 -13.01
C LEU A 62 -2.46 9.54 -14.34
N LYS A 63 -1.59 9.98 -15.25
CA LYS A 63 -1.98 10.39 -16.60
C LYS A 63 -1.10 9.65 -17.61
N TYR A 64 -1.72 8.89 -18.50
CA TYR A 64 -1.03 8.12 -19.54
C TYR A 64 -1.92 8.00 -20.78
N LYS A 65 -1.36 7.43 -21.85
CA LYS A 65 -2.10 7.09 -23.05
C LYS A 65 -2.32 5.59 -23.14
N ASP A 66 -3.52 5.17 -23.51
CA ASP A 66 -3.84 3.77 -23.72
C ASP A 66 -3.40 3.26 -25.11
N ILE A 67 -3.74 2.01 -25.44
CA ILE A 67 -3.45 1.40 -26.73
C ILE A 67 -4.12 2.11 -27.92
N ASN A 68 -5.20 2.84 -27.67
CA ASN A 68 -5.95 3.62 -28.66
C ASN A 68 -5.47 5.09 -28.73
N ASN A 69 -4.38 5.44 -28.03
CA ASN A 69 -3.83 6.80 -27.92
C ASN A 69 -4.79 7.78 -27.21
N GLU A 70 -5.77 7.28 -26.47
CA GLU A 70 -6.68 8.05 -25.62
C GLU A 70 -5.99 8.42 -24.31
N THR A 71 -6.25 9.64 -23.82
CA THR A 71 -5.68 10.09 -22.55
C THR A 71 -6.52 9.56 -21.40
N ILE A 72 -5.90 8.71 -20.58
CA ILE A 72 -6.50 8.22 -19.34
C ILE A 72 -5.97 9.05 -18.18
N VAL A 73 -6.88 9.47 -17.30
CA VAL A 73 -6.56 10.11 -16.02
C VAL A 73 -7.27 9.35 -14.92
N GLU A 74 -6.49 8.76 -14.01
CA GLU A 74 -7.04 7.99 -12.89
C GLU A 74 -6.25 8.23 -11.60
N THR A 75 -6.78 7.76 -10.49
CA THR A 75 -6.08 7.86 -9.20
C THR A 75 -5.03 6.77 -9.05
N SER A 76 -4.05 7.02 -8.19
CA SER A 76 -3.06 6.04 -7.72
C SER A 76 -3.62 5.02 -6.72
N ARG A 77 -4.95 4.92 -6.58
CA ARG A 77 -5.58 3.96 -5.66
C ARG A 77 -5.15 2.54 -6.01
N LEU A 78 -4.76 1.78 -4.99
CA LEU A 78 -4.38 0.38 -5.14
C LEU A 78 -5.61 -0.48 -5.42
N THR A 79 -5.42 -1.53 -6.22
CA THR A 79 -6.45 -2.54 -6.44
C THR A 79 -6.73 -3.27 -5.14
N ASN A 80 -8.02 -3.53 -4.86
CA ASN A 80 -8.53 -4.19 -3.64
C ASN A 80 -8.28 -3.45 -2.32
N ALA A 81 -7.72 -2.22 -2.34
CA ALA A 81 -7.52 -1.48 -1.10
C ALA A 81 -8.87 -0.97 -0.54
N PRO A 82 -9.26 -1.41 0.66
CA PRO A 82 -10.47 -0.96 1.33
C PRO A 82 -10.32 0.50 1.77
N ILE A 83 -11.44 1.19 1.95
CA ILE A 83 -11.50 2.59 2.38
C ILE A 83 -12.49 2.76 3.54
N GLY A 84 -12.34 3.86 4.28
CA GLY A 84 -13.24 4.17 5.40
C GLY A 84 -13.32 3.05 6.42
N ASP A 85 -14.54 2.69 6.81
CA ASP A 85 -14.81 1.71 7.87
C ASP A 85 -14.30 0.31 7.52
N GLU A 86 -14.37 -0.09 6.25
CA GLU A 86 -13.86 -1.38 5.78
C GLU A 86 -12.34 -1.48 5.99
N ARG A 87 -11.61 -0.39 5.74
CA ARG A 87 -10.16 -0.33 6.00
C ARG A 87 -9.85 -0.49 7.48
N LEU A 88 -10.66 0.14 8.33
CA LEU A 88 -10.48 0.05 9.77
C LEU A 88 -10.79 -1.36 10.29
N ALA A 89 -11.82 -2.01 9.76
CA ALA A 89 -12.19 -3.38 10.09
C ALA A 89 -11.05 -4.36 9.76
N VAL A 90 -10.55 -4.32 8.51
CA VAL A 90 -9.43 -5.15 8.08
C VAL A 90 -8.19 -4.88 8.92
N TRP A 91 -7.89 -3.62 9.22
CA TRP A 91 -6.72 -3.31 10.04
C TRP A 91 -6.84 -3.84 11.47
N ASN A 92 -8.03 -3.77 12.07
CA ASN A 92 -8.27 -4.31 13.41
C ASN A 92 -8.18 -5.84 13.44
N GLU A 93 -8.62 -6.52 12.38
CA GLU A 93 -8.42 -7.96 12.22
C GLU A 93 -6.93 -8.32 12.11
N LEU A 94 -6.18 -7.61 11.27
CA LEU A 94 -4.73 -7.85 11.11
C LEU A 94 -3.93 -7.66 12.40
N LYS A 95 -4.33 -6.72 13.27
CA LYS A 95 -3.68 -6.50 14.58
C LYS A 95 -3.77 -7.73 15.50
N GLN A 96 -4.75 -8.61 15.31
CA GLN A 96 -4.90 -9.82 16.14
C GLN A 96 -3.78 -10.84 15.90
N PHE A 97 -3.14 -10.78 14.73
CA PHE A 97 -2.06 -11.69 14.35
C PHE A 97 -0.66 -11.17 14.72
N VAL A 98 -0.59 -9.95 15.26
CA VAL A 98 0.68 -9.40 15.76
C VAL A 98 0.99 -10.11 17.08
N PRO A 99 2.11 -10.83 17.20
CA PRO A 99 2.50 -11.42 18.48
C PRO A 99 2.63 -10.30 19.51
N PHE A 100 1.77 -10.35 20.52
CA PHE A 100 1.72 -9.38 21.60
C PHE A 100 3.08 -9.37 22.30
N GLN A 101 3.92 -8.37 22.03
CA GLN A 101 5.09 -8.09 22.85
C GLN A 101 4.56 -7.37 24.10
N GLU A 102 4.00 -8.16 25.01
CA GLU A 102 3.88 -7.74 26.39
C GLU A 102 5.31 -7.54 26.89
N THR A 103 5.79 -6.30 26.92
CA THR A 103 6.98 -5.97 27.69
C THR A 103 6.61 -6.06 29.16
N HIS A 104 6.52 -7.28 29.67
CA HIS A 104 6.91 -7.52 31.06
C HIS A 104 8.42 -7.30 31.13
N GLY A 105 8.82 -6.11 31.57
CA GLY A 105 10.21 -5.70 31.59
C GLY A 105 10.46 -4.49 32.49
N THR A 106 10.31 -4.75 33.80
CA THR A 106 10.95 -4.14 34.99
C THR A 106 11.05 -2.61 35.13
#